data_AF-A0A176T7G1-F1
#
_entry.id   AF-A0A176T7G1-F1
#
_cell.length_a   1.000
_cell.length_b   1.000
_cell.length_c   1.000
_cell.angle_alpha   90.00
_cell.angle_beta   90.00
_cell.angle_gamma   90.00
#
_symmetry.space_group_name_H-M   'P 1'
#
loop_
_entity.id
_entity.type
_entity.pdbx_description
1 polymer ?
#
loop_
_entity_poly.entity_id
_entity_poly.type
_entity_poly.pdbx_seq_one_letter_code
_entity_poly.pdbx_strand_id
1 'polypeptide(L)'
;MASAFWTLEDGRGFARRWSGMAYMLELITNELKHIAGAEDFYNYLEWFVIREEKGDEYNGFGGFIRNDENIMFDIDLRTFTPANRAYFWGATQKALIKLIKQKDEKNEGIIFLLTTLLDMHKRIKKGEDPMELNHMNNIESEPTEKLGPGWK
;
A
#
# COMPACT_ATOMS: atom_id res chain seq x y z
N MET A 1 -2.22 15.24 10.26
CA MET A 1 -0.79 14.89 10.20
C MET A 1 -0.67 13.53 9.53
N ALA A 2 0.29 13.34 8.62
CA ALA A 2 0.56 12.01 8.05
C ALA A 2 1.12 11.10 9.14
N SER A 3 0.78 9.82 9.09
CA SER A 3 1.20 8.84 10.10
C SER A 3 1.36 7.45 9.51
N ALA A 4 1.56 7.33 8.20
CA ALA A 4 1.90 6.08 7.51
C ALA A 4 2.47 6.45 6.13
N PHE A 5 3.49 5.71 5.69
CA PHE A 5 4.33 6.10 4.56
C PHE A 5 4.57 4.95 3.60
N TRP A 6 4.16 5.09 2.34
CA TRP A 6 4.51 4.13 1.30
C TRP A 6 5.52 4.72 0.33
N THR A 7 6.60 4.01 0.07
CA THR A 7 7.61 4.43 -0.89
C THR A 7 7.34 3.74 -2.22
N LEU A 8 7.16 4.54 -3.28
CA LEU A 8 6.91 4.06 -4.62
C LEU A 8 8.21 3.64 -5.30
N GLU A 9 8.06 3.02 -6.47
CA GLU A 9 9.16 2.39 -7.20
C GLU A 9 10.23 3.32 -7.78
N ASP A 10 10.05 4.62 -7.67
CA ASP A 10 11.04 5.65 -8.00
C ASP A 10 11.61 6.34 -6.74
N GLY A 11 11.26 5.86 -5.54
CA GLY A 11 11.68 6.41 -4.25
C GLY A 11 10.83 7.55 -3.72
N ARG A 12 9.78 7.99 -4.42
CA ARG A 12 8.88 9.05 -3.92
C ARG A 12 7.88 8.49 -2.90
N GLY A 13 7.50 9.33 -1.94
CA GLY A 13 6.66 8.95 -0.81
C GLY A 13 5.19 9.31 -0.99
N PHE A 14 4.32 8.34 -0.75
CA PHE A 14 2.89 8.52 -0.54
C PHE A 14 2.58 8.45 0.96
N ALA A 15 2.23 9.59 1.56
CA ALA A 15 2.02 9.69 3.01
C ALA A 15 0.63 10.25 3.34
N ARG A 16 -0.11 9.53 4.19
CA ARG A 16 -1.48 9.88 4.59
C ARG A 16 -1.73 9.52 6.05
N ARG A 17 -2.95 9.81 6.54
CA ARG A 17 -3.40 9.36 7.86
C ARG A 17 -3.44 7.82 7.88
N TRP A 18 -2.94 7.21 8.95
CA TRP A 18 -2.80 5.76 9.08
C TRP A 18 -4.10 5.01 8.77
N SER A 19 -5.25 5.49 9.26
CA SER A 19 -6.53 4.80 9.11
C SER A 19 -6.94 4.65 7.64
N GLY A 20 -6.63 5.65 6.81
CA GLY A 20 -6.87 5.56 5.36
C GLY A 20 -5.90 4.61 4.68
N MET A 21 -4.63 4.62 5.08
CA MET A 21 -3.58 3.74 4.54
C MET A 21 -3.83 2.27 4.90
N ALA A 22 -4.19 1.99 6.15
CA ALA A 22 -4.56 0.67 6.64
C ALA A 22 -5.76 0.10 5.86
N TYR A 23 -6.81 0.91 5.67
CA TYR A 23 -7.98 0.46 4.91
C TYR A 23 -7.68 0.27 3.42
N MET A 24 -6.85 1.12 2.80
CA MET A 24 -6.38 0.87 1.43
C MET A 24 -5.61 -0.45 1.34
N LEU A 25 -4.70 -0.72 2.28
CA LEU A 25 -3.92 -1.96 2.30
C LEU A 25 -4.83 -3.18 2.42
N GLU A 26 -5.84 -3.11 3.29
CA GLU A 26 -6.83 -4.16 3.43
C GLU A 26 -7.57 -4.43 2.10
N LEU A 27 -8.05 -3.38 1.44
CA LEU A 27 -8.76 -3.51 0.16
C LEU A 27 -7.87 -4.13 -0.91
N ILE A 28 -6.62 -3.66 -1.03
CA ILE A 28 -5.63 -4.19 -1.97
C ILE A 28 -5.36 -5.67 -1.66
N THR A 29 -5.10 -5.99 -0.40
CA THR A 29 -4.78 -7.36 0.04
C THR A 29 -5.94 -8.31 -0.21
N ASN A 30 -7.18 -7.86 -0.01
CA ASN A 30 -8.36 -8.65 -0.34
C ASN A 30 -8.49 -8.95 -1.84
N GLU A 31 -8.06 -8.05 -2.73
CA GLU A 31 -8.04 -8.34 -4.17
C GLU A 31 -6.95 -9.33 -4.58
N LEU A 32 -5.81 -9.37 -3.86
CA LEU A 32 -4.74 -10.33 -4.14
C LEU A 32 -5.19 -11.79 -4.02
N LYS A 33 -6.12 -12.08 -3.10
CA LYS A 33 -6.76 -13.41 -2.94
C LYS A 33 -7.35 -13.97 -4.23
N HIS A 34 -7.66 -13.10 -5.20
CA HIS A 34 -8.32 -13.44 -6.45
C HIS A 34 -7.38 -13.38 -7.66
N ILE A 35 -6.06 -13.28 -7.44
CA ILE A 35 -5.05 -13.26 -8.50
C ILE A 35 -4.26 -14.57 -8.44
N ALA A 36 -4.35 -15.37 -9.51
CA ALA A 36 -3.61 -16.62 -9.62
C ALA A 36 -2.08 -16.36 -9.57
N GLY A 37 -1.37 -17.09 -8.71
CA GLY A 37 0.07 -16.95 -8.51
C GLY A 37 0.48 -15.87 -7.51
N ALA A 38 -0.49 -15.14 -6.92
CA ALA A 38 -0.22 -14.11 -5.91
C ALA A 38 -0.33 -14.63 -4.46
N GLU A 39 -0.48 -15.94 -4.25
CA GLU A 39 -0.83 -16.54 -2.95
C GLU A 39 0.20 -16.21 -1.88
N ASP A 40 1.49 -16.41 -2.17
CA ASP A 40 2.56 -16.10 -1.21
C ASP A 40 2.62 -14.60 -0.91
N PHE A 41 2.43 -13.75 -1.92
CA PHE A 41 2.47 -12.31 -1.74
C PHE A 41 1.26 -11.79 -0.98
N TYR A 42 0.09 -12.40 -1.19
CA TYR A 42 -1.10 -12.18 -0.38
C TYR A 42 -0.83 -12.52 1.09
N ASN A 43 -0.28 -13.71 1.38
CA ASN A 43 0.01 -14.13 2.75
C ASN A 43 1.01 -13.19 3.43
N TYR A 44 2.01 -12.72 2.67
CA TYR A 44 2.96 -11.71 3.14
C TYR A 44 2.27 -10.39 3.50
N LEU A 45 1.45 -9.82 2.60
CA LEU A 45 0.78 -8.54 2.85
C LEU A 45 -0.32 -8.62 3.92
N GLU A 46 -1.00 -9.77 4.07
CA GLU A 46 -1.99 -9.99 5.12
C GLU A 46 -1.39 -9.82 6.52
N TRP A 47 -0.09 -10.08 6.70
CA TRP A 47 0.61 -9.79 7.96
C TRP A 47 0.57 -8.31 8.33
N PHE A 48 0.56 -7.40 7.34
CA PHE A 48 0.56 -5.95 7.55
C PHE A 48 -0.86 -5.36 7.61
N VAL A 49 -1.91 -6.15 7.42
CA VAL A 49 -3.29 -5.68 7.54
C VAL A 49 -3.73 -5.77 8.99
N ILE A 50 -4.20 -4.65 9.55
CA ILE A 50 -4.78 -4.60 10.90
C ILE A 50 -6.13 -5.34 10.95
N ARG A 51 -6.30 -6.15 11.99
CA ARG A 51 -7.46 -7.00 12.28
C ARG A 51 -7.84 -6.80 13.75
N GLU A 52 -8.50 -5.68 14.05
CA GLU A 52 -8.95 -5.34 15.42
C GLU A 52 -9.79 -6.46 16.04
N GLU A 53 -10.59 -7.16 15.21
CA GLU A 53 -11.41 -8.30 15.64
C GLU A 53 -10.59 -9.53 16.07
N LYS A 54 -9.31 -9.57 15.73
CA LYS A 54 -8.36 -10.63 16.13
C LYS A 54 -7.43 -10.20 17.27
N GLY A 55 -7.67 -9.02 17.84
CA GLY A 55 -6.90 -8.51 18.97
C GLY A 55 -5.71 -7.62 18.58
N ASP A 56 -5.64 -7.14 17.34
CA ASP A 56 -4.66 -6.11 16.99
C ASP A 56 -5.01 -4.78 17.66
N GLU A 57 -4.01 -4.11 18.23
CA GLU A 57 -4.21 -2.83 18.92
C GLU A 57 -3.46 -1.69 18.23
N TYR A 58 -4.08 -0.53 18.08
CA TYR A 58 -3.41 0.64 17.50
C TYR A 58 -2.22 1.08 18.36
N ASN A 59 -1.05 1.25 17.73
CA ASN A 59 0.19 1.52 18.45
C ASN A 59 0.41 3.01 18.81
N GLY A 60 -0.44 3.94 18.36
CA GLY A 60 -0.25 5.38 18.57
C GLY A 60 0.58 6.10 17.49
N PHE A 61 1.35 5.37 16.70
CA PHE A 61 2.44 5.89 15.85
C PHE A 61 2.32 5.56 14.37
N GLY A 62 1.20 5.02 13.91
CA GLY A 62 1.04 4.68 12.49
C GLY A 62 1.14 3.19 12.15
N GLY A 63 0.79 2.35 13.11
CA GLY A 63 0.82 0.91 12.98
C GLY A 63 -0.07 0.26 14.03
N PHE A 64 0.20 -1.00 14.32
CA PHE A 64 -0.52 -1.78 15.29
C PHE A 64 0.39 -2.78 15.99
N ILE A 65 -0.07 -3.29 17.13
CA ILE A 65 0.58 -4.32 17.89
C ILE A 65 -0.13 -5.64 17.60
N ARG A 66 0.65 -6.68 17.25
CA ARG A 66 0.18 -8.06 17.06
C ARG A 66 1.19 -9.00 17.69
N ASN A 67 0.74 -9.87 18.60
CA ASN A 67 1.62 -10.84 19.29
C ASN A 67 2.87 -10.17 19.90
N ASP A 68 2.69 -9.04 20.59
CA ASP A 68 3.77 -8.21 21.17
C ASP A 68 4.74 -7.57 20.15
N GLU A 69 4.51 -7.73 18.85
CA GLU A 69 5.30 -7.09 17.80
C GLU A 69 4.65 -5.79 17.33
N ASN A 70 5.47 -4.75 17.15
CA ASN A 70 5.02 -3.47 16.61
C ASN A 70 5.15 -3.48 15.08
N ILE A 71 4.02 -3.47 14.38
CA ILE A 71 3.92 -3.54 12.92
C ILE A 71 3.53 -2.16 12.39
N MET A 72 4.41 -1.55 11.60
CA MET A 72 4.19 -0.23 11.00
C MET A 72 3.53 -0.34 9.63
N PHE A 73 2.66 0.62 9.27
CA PHE A 73 2.09 0.72 7.93
C PHE A 73 3.05 1.37 6.92
N ASP A 74 4.34 1.10 7.07
CA ASP A 74 5.39 1.65 6.25
C ASP A 74 5.82 0.59 5.22
N ILE A 75 5.47 0.81 3.97
CA ILE A 75 5.65 -0.16 2.89
C ILE A 75 6.53 0.45 1.81
N ASP A 76 7.70 -0.13 1.59
CA ASP A 76 8.55 0.22 0.45
C ASP A 76 8.32 -0.75 -0.71
N LEU A 77 7.62 -0.29 -1.74
CA LEU A 77 7.27 -1.10 -2.90
C LEU A 77 8.51 -1.54 -3.71
N ARG A 78 9.64 -0.82 -3.59
CA ARG A 78 10.90 -1.17 -4.28
C ARG A 78 11.50 -2.46 -3.77
N THR A 79 11.23 -2.77 -2.50
CA THR A 79 11.71 -4.00 -1.86
C THR A 79 11.02 -5.25 -2.41
N PHE A 80 9.89 -5.10 -3.11
CA PHE A 80 9.16 -6.22 -3.71
C PHE A 80 9.73 -6.63 -5.06
N THR A 81 9.62 -7.93 -5.37
CA THR A 81 9.96 -8.43 -6.70
C THR A 81 9.13 -7.73 -7.78
N PRO A 82 9.61 -7.64 -9.03
CA PRO A 82 8.82 -7.06 -10.13
C PRO A 82 7.44 -7.73 -10.31
N ALA A 83 7.36 -9.05 -10.09
CA ALA A 83 6.10 -9.78 -10.14
C ALA A 83 5.13 -9.35 -9.02
N ASN A 84 5.61 -9.27 -7.79
CA ASN A 84 4.79 -8.84 -6.65
C ASN A 84 4.31 -7.39 -6.80
N ARG A 85 5.15 -6.49 -7.33
CA ARG A 85 4.72 -5.12 -7.66
C ARG A 85 3.60 -5.12 -8.70
N ALA A 86 3.70 -5.95 -9.74
CA ALA A 86 2.64 -6.07 -10.74
C ALA A 86 1.33 -6.57 -10.10
N TYR A 87 1.39 -7.54 -9.18
CA TYR A 87 0.22 -7.99 -8.42
C TYR A 87 -0.37 -6.88 -7.55
N PHE A 88 0.48 -6.15 -6.82
CA PHE A 88 0.06 -5.02 -5.99
C PHE A 88 -0.72 -4.00 -6.81
N TRP A 89 -0.18 -3.52 -7.93
CA TRP A 89 -0.85 -2.53 -8.76
C TRP A 89 -2.12 -3.04 -9.42
N GLY A 90 -2.12 -4.30 -9.87
CA GLY A 90 -3.32 -4.96 -10.39
C GLY A 90 -4.43 -5.05 -9.36
N ALA A 91 -4.09 -5.39 -8.11
CA ALA A 91 -5.01 -5.44 -6.98
C ALA A 91 -5.54 -4.04 -6.60
N THR A 92 -4.67 -3.03 -6.53
CA THR A 92 -5.04 -1.63 -6.28
C THR A 92 -6.06 -1.11 -7.30
N GLN A 93 -5.84 -1.41 -8.59
CA GLN A 93 -6.78 -1.00 -9.63
C GLN A 93 -8.13 -1.74 -9.52
N LYS A 94 -8.13 -3.05 -9.21
CA LYS A 94 -9.37 -3.81 -8.98
C LYS A 94 -10.15 -3.27 -7.79
N ALA A 95 -9.47 -2.94 -6.70
CA ALA A 95 -10.07 -2.37 -5.49
C ALA A 95 -10.76 -1.04 -5.80
N LEU A 96 -10.07 -0.13 -6.50
CA LEU A 96 -10.64 1.15 -6.92
C LEU A 96 -11.89 0.95 -7.78
N ILE A 97 -11.84 0.06 -8.78
CA ILE A 97 -12.98 -0.22 -9.66
C ILE A 97 -14.19 -0.74 -8.85
N LYS A 98 -13.97 -1.60 -7.86
CA LYS A 98 -15.05 -2.12 -7.00
C LYS A 98 -15.67 -1.00 -6.17
N LEU A 99 -14.88 -0.12 -5.54
CA LEU A 99 -15.41 1.00 -4.76
C LEU A 99 -16.23 1.97 -5.62
N ILE A 100 -15.73 2.34 -6.81
CA ILE A 100 -16.46 3.23 -7.73
C ILE A 100 -17.82 2.61 -8.13
N LYS A 101 -17.87 1.29 -8.34
CA LYS A 101 -19.12 0.59 -8.69
C LYS A 101 -20.15 0.57 -7.56
N GLN A 102 -19.72 0.62 -6.31
CA GLN A 102 -20.63 0.67 -5.15
C GLN A 102 -21.42 1.98 -5.08
N LYS A 103 -20.87 3.09 -5.62
CA LYS A 103 -21.50 4.42 -5.62
C LYS A 103 -21.91 4.90 -4.21
N ASP A 104 -21.12 4.56 -3.20
CA ASP A 104 -21.32 5.00 -1.82
C ASP A 104 -20.43 6.23 -1.55
N GLU A 105 -21.05 7.35 -1.15
CA GLU A 105 -20.37 8.61 -0.81
C GLU A 105 -19.35 8.42 0.32
N LYS A 106 -19.56 7.45 1.21
CA LYS A 106 -18.60 7.13 2.30
C LYS A 106 -17.23 6.69 1.77
N ASN A 107 -17.18 6.20 0.52
CA ASN A 107 -15.94 5.76 -0.11
C ASN A 107 -15.17 6.90 -0.79
N GLU A 108 -15.73 8.11 -0.93
CA GLU A 108 -15.10 9.20 -1.69
C GLU A 108 -13.66 9.48 -1.26
N GLY A 109 -13.41 9.55 0.05
CA GLY A 109 -12.07 9.76 0.59
C GLY A 109 -11.09 8.67 0.15
N ILE A 110 -11.50 7.40 0.20
CA ILE A 110 -10.64 6.26 -0.16
C ILE A 110 -10.47 6.13 -1.66
N ILE A 111 -11.52 6.40 -2.43
CA ILE A 111 -11.46 6.50 -3.90
C ILE A 111 -10.43 7.57 -4.29
N PHE A 112 -10.45 8.74 -3.66
CA PHE A 112 -9.48 9.79 -3.90
C PHE A 112 -8.04 9.32 -3.60
N LEU A 113 -7.82 8.65 -2.46
CA LEU A 113 -6.48 8.16 -2.09
C LEU A 113 -5.95 7.11 -3.08
N LEU A 114 -6.75 6.08 -3.40
CA LEU A 114 -6.37 5.05 -4.38
C LEU A 114 -6.15 5.64 -5.78
N THR A 115 -6.98 6.59 -6.19
CA THR A 115 -6.82 7.30 -7.47
C THR A 115 -5.51 8.08 -7.51
N THR A 116 -5.19 8.80 -6.44
CA THR A 116 -3.93 9.55 -6.31
C THR A 116 -2.73 8.60 -6.39
N LEU A 117 -2.76 7.50 -5.64
CA LEU A 117 -1.69 6.51 -5.62
C LEU A 117 -1.46 5.89 -7.01
N LEU A 118 -2.53 5.53 -7.72
CA LEU A 118 -2.45 5.01 -9.09
C LEU A 118 -1.99 6.06 -10.11
N ASP A 119 -2.36 7.34 -9.94
CA ASP A 119 -1.87 8.43 -10.80
C ASP A 119 -0.35 8.62 -10.64
N MET A 120 0.16 8.60 -9.40
CA MET A 120 1.60 8.61 -9.14
C MET A 120 2.30 7.46 -9.85
N HIS A 121 1.82 6.21 -9.69
CA HIS A 121 2.36 5.05 -10.38
C HIS A 121 2.37 5.22 -11.91
N LYS A 122 1.27 5.72 -12.48
CA LYS A 122 1.13 5.93 -13.93
C LYS A 122 2.12 6.98 -14.45
N ARG A 123 2.31 8.09 -13.75
CA ARG A 123 3.28 9.13 -14.10
C ARG A 123 4.71 8.59 -14.08
N ILE A 124 5.06 7.85 -13.02
CA ILE A 124 6.36 7.18 -12.89
C ILE A 124 6.63 6.27 -14.09
N LYS A 125 5.67 5.44 -14.48
CA LYS A 125 5.81 4.53 -15.64
C LYS A 125 6.03 5.27 -16.97
N LYS A 126 5.61 6.52 -17.08
CA LYS A 126 5.83 7.35 -18.26
C LYS A 126 7.09 8.22 -18.18
N GLY A 127 7.80 8.22 -17.06
CA GLY A 127 8.89 9.16 -16.80
C GLY A 127 8.42 10.60 -16.58
N GLU A 128 7.13 10.82 -16.30
CA GLU A 128 6.59 12.11 -15.87
C GLU A 128 6.96 12.32 -14.39
N ASP A 129 7.33 13.55 -13.99
CA ASP A 129 7.67 13.86 -12.60
C ASP A 129 6.40 14.03 -11.74
N PRO A 130 6.14 13.15 -10.74
CA PRO A 130 5.00 13.29 -9.86
C PRO A 130 5.36 14.07 -8.59
N MET A 131 6.36 14.97 -8.60
CA MET A 131 6.80 15.70 -7.39
C MET A 131 5.66 16.47 -6.70
N GLU A 132 4.70 17.00 -7.45
CA GLU A 132 3.51 17.65 -6.89
C GLU A 132 2.63 16.72 -6.04
N LEU A 133 2.79 15.40 -6.21
CA LEU A 133 2.10 14.35 -5.47
C LEU A 133 3.03 13.66 -4.45
N ASN A 134 4.31 14.03 -4.40
CA ASN A 134 5.24 13.51 -3.40
C ASN A 134 4.97 14.18 -2.06
N HIS A 135 4.73 13.37 -1.03
CA HIS A 135 4.48 13.89 0.32
C HIS A 135 5.76 14.01 1.14
N MET A 136 6.90 13.57 0.59
CA MET A 136 8.23 13.72 1.16
C MET A 136 8.99 14.79 0.38
N ASN A 137 9.87 15.53 1.06
CA ASN A 137 10.72 16.53 0.39
C ASN A 137 11.91 15.92 -0.36
N ASN A 138 12.13 14.62 -0.17
CA ASN A 138 13.25 13.87 -0.73
C ASN A 138 12.74 12.69 -1.54
N ILE A 139 13.62 12.16 -2.39
CA ILE A 139 13.47 10.86 -3.03
C ILE A 139 14.32 9.88 -2.22
N GLU A 140 13.71 8.84 -1.70
CA GLU A 140 14.42 7.83 -0.92
C GLU A 140 15.47 7.11 -1.78
N SER A 141 16.65 6.86 -1.23
CA SER A 141 17.65 6.03 -1.90
C SER A 141 17.14 4.60 -2.09
N GLU A 142 17.64 3.90 -3.12
CA GLU A 142 17.32 2.49 -3.35
C GLU A 142 17.55 1.65 -2.08
N PRO A 143 16.59 0.78 -1.70
CA PRO A 143 16.75 -0.05 -0.53
C PRO A 143 17.83 -1.10 -0.78
N THR A 144 18.63 -1.40 0.24
CA THR A 144 19.59 -2.51 0.23
C THR A 144 18.90 -3.85 0.50
N GLU A 145 17.70 -3.80 1.07
CA GLU A 145 16.91 -4.96 1.47
C GLU A 145 15.92 -5.38 0.39
N LYS A 146 15.74 -6.70 0.26
CA LYS A 146 14.76 -7.34 -0.61
C LYS A 146 13.73 -8.02 0.29
N LEU A 147 12.49 -7.55 0.26
CA LEU A 147 11.42 -8.00 1.15
C LEU A 147 10.32 -8.72 0.36
N GLY A 148 9.57 -9.56 1.07
CA GLY A 148 8.50 -10.36 0.51
C GLY A 148 8.97 -11.59 -0.29
N PRO A 149 8.03 -12.45 -0.71
CA PRO A 149 8.34 -13.72 -1.35
C PRO A 149 8.84 -13.56 -2.79
N GLY A 150 9.63 -14.51 -3.27
CA GLY A 150 10.08 -14.60 -4.66
C GLY A 150 11.46 -13.98 -4.95
N TRP A 151 12.12 -13.39 -3.95
CA TRP A 151 13.56 -13.11 -4.01
C TRP A 151 14.34 -14.42 -3.84
N LYS A 152 15.29 -14.68 -4.74
CA LYS A 152 16.22 -15.81 -4.70
C LYS A 152 17.60 -15.35 -4.29
#